data_AF-A0A4R0MMX9-F1
#
_entry.id   AF-A0A4R0MMX9-F1
#
_cell.length_a   1.000
_cell.length_b   1.000
_cell.length_c   1.000
_cell.angle_alpha   90.00
_cell.angle_beta   90.00
_cell.angle_gamma   90.00
#
_symmetry.space_group_name_H-M   'P 1'
#
loop_
_entity.id
_entity.type
_entity.pdbx_description
1 polymer ?
#
loop_
_entity_poly.entity_id
_entity_poly.type
_entity_poly.pdbx_seq_one_letter_code
_entity_poly.pdbx_strand_id
1 'polypeptide(L)'
;MEPFNIKIRVTEKVITLTILPKDNQYKIIYFGGIIGGLKQENNNLIFIKPENIVPGSLPLYNYKQADSTASETQLRLTNEVLQDIKIEVQKTLKNLPVG
;
A
#
# COMPACT_ATOMS: atom_id res chain seq x y z
N MET A 1 -15.38 -3.33 -1.82
CA MET A 1 -14.73 -2.33 -2.70
C MET A 1 -13.65 -3.05 -3.47
N GLU A 2 -13.58 -2.85 -4.78
CA GLU A 2 -12.60 -3.53 -5.64
C GLU A 2 -11.17 -3.09 -5.32
N PRO A 3 -10.16 -3.95 -5.54
CA PRO A 3 -8.76 -3.55 -5.49
C PRO A 3 -8.46 -2.44 -6.49
N PHE A 4 -7.54 -1.54 -6.15
CA PHE A 4 -7.15 -0.42 -7.02
C PHE A 4 -5.66 -0.15 -6.92
N ASN A 5 -5.11 0.55 -7.91
CA ASN A 5 -3.69 0.90 -7.92
C ASN A 5 -3.52 2.39 -7.61
N ILE A 6 -2.47 2.71 -6.86
CA ILE A 6 -1.97 4.07 -6.69
C ILE A 6 -0.55 4.19 -7.24
N LYS A 7 -0.16 5.40 -7.60
CA LYS A 7 1.22 5.71 -8.00
C LYS A 7 1.81 6.68 -7.00
N ILE A 8 2.97 6.35 -6.45
CA ILE A 8 3.71 7.23 -5.55
C ILE A 8 5.11 7.46 -6.10
N ARG A 9 5.71 8.61 -5.76
CA ARG A 9 7.10 8.90 -6.09
C ARG A 9 7.96 8.51 -4.90
N VAL A 10 8.96 7.67 -5.15
CA VAL A 10 9.96 7.29 -4.14
C VAL A 10 11.31 7.66 -4.71
N THR A 11 11.99 8.62 -4.08
CA THR A 11 13.23 9.23 -4.61
C THR A 11 13.01 9.76 -6.04
N GLU A 12 13.65 9.17 -7.05
CA GLU A 12 13.56 9.56 -8.45
C GLU A 12 12.64 8.65 -9.29
N LYS A 13 12.02 7.63 -8.68
CA LYS A 13 11.18 6.66 -9.39
C LYS A 13 9.71 6.80 -9.00
N VAL A 14 8.83 6.58 -9.98
CA VAL A 14 7.40 6.38 -9.71
C VAL A 14 7.15 4.88 -9.60
N ILE A 15 6.60 4.44 -8.47
CA ILE A 15 6.22 3.04 -8.26
C ILE A 15 4.71 2.91 -8.20
N THR A 16 4.22 1.75 -8.61
CA THR A 16 2.80 1.40 -8.52
C THR A 16 2.60 0.48 -7.32
N LEU A 17 1.64 0.82 -6.47
CA LEU A 17 1.21 0.00 -5.34
C LEU A 17 -0.22 -0.47 -5.58
N THR A 18 -0.49 -1.73 -5.27
CA THR A 18 -1.85 -2.26 -5.27
C THR A 18 -2.43 -2.12 -3.88
N ILE A 19 -3.60 -1.49 -3.80
CA ILE A 19 -4.37 -1.32 -2.59
C ILE A 19 -5.51 -2.33 -2.62
N LEU A 20 -5.52 -3.22 -1.64
CA LEU A 20 -6.55 -4.24 -1.48
C LEU A 20 -7.41 -3.87 -0.26
N PRO A 21 -8.63 -3.34 -0.46
CA PRO A 21 -9.60 -3.15 0.61
C PRO A 21 -10.01 -4.50 1.22
N LYS A 22 -10.01 -4.58 2.56
CA LYS A 22 -10.55 -5.73 3.30
C LYS A 22 -11.07 -5.24 4.64
N ASP A 23 -12.38 -5.41 4.88
CA ASP A 23 -13.07 -4.91 6.07
C ASP A 23 -12.79 -3.40 6.27
N ASN A 24 -12.33 -2.98 7.45
CA ASN A 24 -11.95 -1.58 7.74
C ASN A 24 -10.46 -1.28 7.48
N GLN A 25 -9.79 -2.10 6.66
CA GLN A 25 -8.37 -1.96 6.36
C GLN A 25 -8.11 -1.94 4.85
N TYR A 26 -7.01 -1.31 4.47
CA TYR A 26 -6.49 -1.30 3.11
C TYR A 26 -5.08 -1.89 3.15
N LYS A 27 -4.91 -3.09 2.58
CA LYS A 27 -3.59 -3.71 2.47
C LYS A 27 -2.83 -3.06 1.33
N ILE A 28 -1.57 -2.72 1.57
CA ILE A 28 -0.69 -2.13 0.59
C ILE A 28 0.25 -3.22 0.09
N ILE A 29 0.20 -3.48 -1.22
CA ILE A 29 0.90 -4.57 -1.88
C ILE A 29 1.88 -4.00 -2.89
N TYR A 30 3.09 -4.53 -2.89
CA TYR A 30 4.13 -4.22 -3.87
C TYR A 30 4.76 -5.54 -4.33
N PHE A 31 4.82 -5.75 -5.66
CA PHE A 31 5.31 -7.00 -6.26
C PHE A 31 4.74 -8.27 -5.59
N GLY A 32 3.43 -8.31 -5.34
CA GLY A 32 2.75 -9.48 -4.76
C GLY A 32 2.95 -9.69 -3.26
N GLY A 33 3.74 -8.85 -2.58
CA GLY A 33 3.94 -8.91 -1.13
C GLY A 33 3.29 -7.74 -0.37
N ILE A 34 2.78 -8.02 0.83
CA ILE A 34 2.23 -6.98 1.72
C ILE A 34 3.37 -6.17 2.33
N ILE A 35 3.44 -4.87 2.01
CA ILE A 35 4.43 -3.93 2.59
C ILE A 35 3.91 -3.16 3.79
N GLY A 36 2.60 -3.19 4.04
CA GLY A 36 1.95 -2.42 5.09
C GLY A 36 0.46 -2.31 4.86
N GLY A 37 -0.21 -1.52 5.70
CA GLY A 37 -1.66 -1.33 5.58
C GLY A 37 -2.09 0.01 6.15
N LEU A 38 -3.30 0.40 5.81
CA LEU A 38 -4.00 1.56 6.39
C LEU A 38 -5.27 1.08 7.08
N LYS A 39 -5.52 1.54 8.29
CA LYS A 39 -6.81 1.38 8.97
C LYS A 39 -7.59 2.67 8.88
N GLN A 40 -8.89 2.56 8.64
CA GLN A 40 -9.78 3.71 8.77
C GLN A 40 -10.21 3.87 10.23
N GLU A 41 -9.86 5.00 10.83
CA GLU A 41 -10.24 5.39 12.19
C GLU A 41 -10.63 6.88 12.21
N ASN A 42 -11.82 7.22 12.70
CA ASN A 42 -12.30 8.61 12.86
C ASN A 42 -12.09 9.48 11.60
N ASN A 43 -12.54 8.99 10.43
CA ASN A 43 -12.35 9.63 9.11
C ASN A 43 -10.88 9.86 8.69
N ASN A 44 -9.93 9.24 9.38
CA ASN A 44 -8.52 9.27 9.05
C ASN A 44 -8.01 7.88 8.66
N LEU A 45 -6.96 7.87 7.84
CA LEU A 45 -6.19 6.66 7.57
C LEU A 45 -4.95 6.65 8.46
N ILE A 46 -4.74 5.55 9.16
CA ILE A 46 -3.61 5.33 10.07
C ILE A 46 -2.81 4.14 9.58
N PHE A 47 -1.48 4.28 9.54
CA PHE A 47 -0.61 3.19 9.13
C PHE A 47 -0.60 2.05 10.14
N ILE A 48 -0.71 0.84 9.61
CA ILE A 48 -0.54 -0.40 10.34
C ILE A 48 0.72 -1.07 9.81
N LYS A 49 1.58 -1.52 10.74
CA LYS A 49 2.77 -2.29 10.40
C LYS A 49 2.39 -3.63 9.76
N PRO A 50 3.22 -4.18 8.86
CA PRO A 50 2.95 -5.46 8.20
C PRO A 50 2.63 -6.60 9.18
N GLU A 51 3.34 -6.66 10.31
CA GLU A 51 3.13 -7.68 11.36
C GLU A 51 1.75 -7.62 12.02
N ASN A 52 1.08 -6.47 12.00
CA ASN A 52 -0.24 -6.25 12.60
C ASN A 52 -1.37 -6.39 11.58
N ILE A 53 -1.04 -6.69 10.33
CA ILE A 53 -2.02 -6.96 9.28
C ILE A 53 -2.30 -8.45 9.34
N VAL A 54 -3.58 -8.83 9.47
CA VAL A 54 -3.99 -10.23 9.37
C VAL A 54 -3.52 -10.77 8.02
N PRO A 55 -2.51 -11.66 8.00
CA PRO A 55 -2.02 -12.25 6.77
C PRO A 55 -3.20 -13.01 6.18
N GLY A 56 -3.63 -12.60 5.00
CA GLY A 56 -4.61 -13.38 4.25
C GLY A 56 -3.87 -14.47 3.51
N SER A 57 -4.16 -14.62 2.22
CA SER A 57 -3.42 -15.51 1.32
C SER A 57 -2.13 -14.91 0.76
N LEU A 58 -1.77 -13.67 1.12
CA LEU A 58 -0.60 -12.98 0.59
C LEU A 58 0.54 -12.94 1.62
N PRO A 59 1.78 -13.26 1.21
CA PRO A 59 2.94 -13.16 2.08
C PRO A 59 3.28 -11.69 2.39
N LEU A 60 4.04 -11.47 3.46
CA LEU A 60 4.70 -10.18 3.68
C LEU A 60 5.74 -9.95 2.59
N TYR A 61 5.91 -8.70 2.17
CA TYR A 61 6.91 -8.33 1.19
C TYR A 61 8.31 -8.60 1.72
N ASN A 62 9.03 -9.45 1.00
CA ASN A 62 10.43 -9.71 1.23
C ASN A 62 11.20 -9.24 0.00
N TYR A 63 11.96 -8.16 0.15
CA TYR A 63 12.77 -7.60 -0.95
C TYR A 63 13.80 -8.59 -1.50
N LYS A 64 14.18 -9.63 -0.75
CA LYS A 64 15.07 -10.71 -1.21
C LYS A 64 14.36 -11.78 -2.04
N GLN A 65 13.02 -11.82 -2.02
CA GLN A 65 12.18 -12.78 -2.73
C GLN A 65 11.38 -12.12 -3.87
N ALA A 66 11.41 -10.79 -4.00
CA ALA A 66 10.88 -10.10 -5.16
C ALA A 66 11.69 -10.55 -6.38
N ASP A 67 11.00 -11.14 -7.36
CA ASP A 67 11.53 -11.70 -8.60
C ASP A 67 12.68 -10.86 -9.18
N SER A 68 13.74 -11.49 -9.69
CA SER A 68 14.98 -10.82 -10.11
C SER A 68 14.81 -9.80 -11.25
N THR A 69 13.60 -9.65 -11.80
CA THR A 69 13.22 -8.62 -12.78
C THR A 69 12.59 -7.36 -12.14
N ALA A 70 12.20 -7.42 -10.87
CA ALA A 70 11.73 -6.28 -10.11
C ALA A 70 12.96 -5.46 -9.69
N SER A 71 13.26 -4.41 -10.47
CA SER A 71 14.33 -3.42 -10.20
C SER A 71 14.51 -3.24 -8.70
N GLU A 72 15.67 -3.63 -8.14
CA GLU A 72 16.05 -3.78 -6.71
C GLU A 72 15.89 -2.50 -5.87
N THR A 73 14.74 -1.85 -5.97
CA THR A 73 14.44 -0.64 -5.23
C THR A 73 14.02 -1.15 -3.87
N GLN A 74 14.94 -1.13 -2.91
CA GLN A 74 14.63 -1.25 -1.50
C GLN A 74 13.59 -0.18 -1.18
N LEU A 75 12.32 -0.53 -1.23
CA LEU A 75 11.24 0.38 -0.88
C LEU A 75 11.36 0.69 0.61
N ARG A 76 11.99 1.81 0.93
CA ARG A 76 12.06 2.33 2.29
C ARG A 76 10.78 3.10 2.56
N LEU A 77 9.97 2.61 3.50
CA LEU A 77 8.77 3.28 3.97
C LEU A 77 9.14 4.40 4.94
N THR A 78 9.76 5.45 4.42
CA THR A 78 10.01 6.68 5.18
C THR A 78 8.69 7.39 5.51
N ASN A 79 8.71 8.30 6.48
CA ASN A 79 7.51 9.06 6.84
C ASN A 79 6.90 9.82 5.65
N GLU A 80 7.74 10.34 4.75
CA GLU A 80 7.29 11.01 3.52
C GLU A 80 6.56 10.04 2.58
N VAL A 81 7.15 8.88 2.31
CA VAL A 81 6.52 7.84 1.49
C VAL A 81 5.18 7.39 2.08
N LEU A 82 5.12 7.25 3.40
CA LEU A 82 3.88 6.92 4.11
C LEU A 82 2.83 8.04 3.90
N GLN A 83 3.19 9.31 4.04
CA GLN A 83 2.23 10.40 3.78
C GLN A 83 1.72 10.39 2.33
N ASP A 84 2.59 10.18 1.35
CA ASP A 84 2.20 10.12 -0.06
C ASP A 84 1.20 8.98 -0.34
N ILE A 85 1.46 7.80 0.22
CA ILE A 85 0.54 6.66 0.13
C ILE A 85 -0.82 7.05 0.72
N LYS A 86 -0.84 7.65 1.90
CA LYS A 86 -2.09 8.05 2.57
C LYS A 86 -2.88 9.05 1.72
N ILE A 87 -2.21 10.07 1.20
CA ILE A 87 -2.82 11.11 0.36
C ILE A 87 -3.43 10.49 -0.91
N GLU A 88 -2.68 9.65 -1.62
CA GLU A 88 -3.17 9.04 -2.86
C GLU A 88 -4.29 8.03 -2.62
N VAL A 89 -4.26 7.27 -1.52
CA VAL A 89 -5.39 6.42 -1.11
C VAL A 89 -6.63 7.28 -0.83
N GLN A 90 -6.51 8.32 -0.01
CA GLN A 90 -7.64 9.20 0.31
C GLN A 90 -8.23 9.87 -0.93
N LYS A 91 -7.37 10.35 -1.83
CA LYS A 91 -7.78 10.96 -3.09
C LYS A 91 -8.53 9.96 -3.98
N THR A 92 -8.00 8.75 -4.10
CA THR A 92 -8.65 7.69 -4.88
C THR A 92 -10.03 7.35 -4.28
N LEU A 93 -10.11 7.19 -2.96
CA LEU A 93 -11.37 6.90 -2.26
C LEU A 93 -12.44 7.98 -2.45
N LYS A 94 -12.05 9.26 -2.44
CA LYS A 94 -12.98 10.40 -2.65
C LYS A 94 -13.49 10.49 -4.09
N ASN A 95 -12.71 9.99 -5.04
CA ASN A 95 -13.03 10.06 -6.47
C ASN A 95 -13.75 8.79 -6.97
N LEU A 96 -14.00 7.82 -6.09
CA LEU A 96 -14.82 6.67 -6.46
C LEU A 96 -16.27 7.13 -6.61
N PRO A 97 -16.93 6.84 -7.74
CA PRO A 97 -18.35 7.11 -7.89
C PRO A 97 -19.08 6.38 -6.77
N VAL A 98 -19.94 7.11 -6.05
CA VAL A 98 -20.92 6.51 -5.14
C VAL A 98 -21.88 5.75 -6.05
N GLY A 99 -21.70 4.42 -6.09
CA GLY A 99 -22.62 3.52 -6.78
C GLY A 99 -23.98 3.50 -6.12
#